data_AF-A0A4Z0JWW5-F1
#
_entry.id   AF-A0A4Z0JWW5-F1
#
_cell.length_a   1.000
_cell.length_b   1.000
_cell.length_c   1.000
_cell.angle_alpha   90.00
_cell.angle_beta   90.00
_cell.angle_gamma   90.00
#
_symmetry.space_group_name_H-M   'P 1'
#
loop_
_entity.id
_entity.type
_entity.pdbx_description
1 polymer ?
#
loop_
_entity_poly.entity_id
_entity_poly.type
_entity_poly.pdbx_seq_one_letter_code
_entity_poly.pdbx_strand_id
1 'polypeptide(L)'
;MAISDALEAELAADIVARRSRINESFSRFYAPLAVVAFALTFLPYYRPKPDSSIRYGGLWQEVARTGHSNDVAAVMIFLALITLLAFAALQKLPGPGLCVAAALSLIIGIMLWSSPGFRDPPELTDVGILDIAFCLTAAGIMLTHVVLLAINRLRAGIASVLPSSRNNV
;
A
#
# COMPACT_ATOMS: atom_id res chain seq x y z
N MET A 1 -12.45 -4.31 -43.74
CA MET A 1 -13.28 -4.25 -42.52
C MET A 1 -12.90 -5.37 -41.56
N ALA A 2 -13.15 -6.64 -41.90
CA ALA A 2 -12.89 -7.79 -41.01
C ALA A 2 -11.46 -7.91 -40.42
N ILE A 3 -10.41 -7.48 -41.13
CA ILE A 3 -9.02 -7.52 -40.63
C ILE A 3 -8.78 -6.48 -39.53
N SER A 4 -9.45 -5.31 -39.59
CA SER A 4 -9.32 -4.26 -38.56
C SER A 4 -9.99 -4.71 -37.27
N ASP A 5 -11.19 -5.29 -37.37
CA ASP A 5 -11.97 -5.74 -36.22
C ASP A 5 -11.26 -6.88 -35.46
N ALA A 6 -10.62 -7.79 -36.21
CA ALA A 6 -9.84 -8.88 -35.62
C ALA A 6 -8.60 -8.37 -34.86
N LEU A 7 -7.89 -7.37 -35.42
CA LEU A 7 -6.72 -6.77 -34.79
C LEU A 7 -7.08 -6.00 -33.52
N GLU A 8 -8.19 -5.25 -33.54
CA GLU A 8 -8.70 -4.54 -32.36
C GLU A 8 -9.09 -5.49 -31.23
N ALA A 9 -9.75 -6.61 -31.57
CA ALA A 9 -10.13 -7.64 -30.61
C ALA A 9 -8.90 -8.33 -29.99
N GLU A 10 -7.88 -8.66 -30.79
CA GLU A 10 -6.63 -9.26 -30.31
C GLU A 10 -5.88 -8.31 -29.36
N LEU A 11 -5.78 -7.03 -29.72
CA LEU A 11 -5.14 -6.01 -28.89
C LEU A 11 -5.85 -5.80 -27.56
N ALA A 12 -7.19 -5.75 -27.58
CA ALA A 12 -8.00 -5.66 -26.36
C ALA A 12 -7.78 -6.88 -25.45
N ALA A 13 -7.72 -8.08 -26.03
CA ALA A 13 -7.46 -9.31 -25.29
C ALA A 13 -6.07 -9.32 -24.63
N ASP A 14 -5.01 -8.86 -25.33
CA ASP A 14 -3.66 -8.79 -24.74
C ASP A 14 -3.58 -7.78 -23.59
N ILE A 15 -4.22 -6.61 -23.72
CA ILE A 15 -4.28 -5.60 -22.64
C ILE A 15 -4.93 -6.17 -21.38
N VAL A 16 -6.03 -6.91 -21.53
CA VAL A 16 -6.73 -7.56 -20.42
C VAL A 16 -5.87 -8.66 -19.80
N ALA A 17 -5.25 -9.51 -20.63
CA ALA A 17 -4.38 -10.58 -20.16
C ALA A 17 -3.16 -10.01 -19.40
N ARG A 18 -2.56 -8.94 -19.91
CA ARG A 18 -1.44 -8.25 -19.26
C ARG A 18 -1.84 -7.63 -17.93
N ARG A 19 -3.01 -6.99 -17.84
CA ARG A 19 -3.55 -6.45 -16.59
C ARG A 19 -3.73 -7.57 -15.55
N SER A 20 -4.30 -8.71 -15.96
CA SER A 20 -4.50 -9.86 -15.08
C SER A 20 -3.16 -10.40 -14.55
N ARG A 21 -2.15 -10.55 -15.41
CA ARG A 21 -0.79 -10.98 -15.00
C ARG A 21 -0.14 -10.02 -13.99
N ILE A 22 -0.28 -8.71 -14.20
CA ILE A 22 0.22 -7.69 -13.26
C ILE A 22 -0.47 -7.87 -11.89
N ASN A 23 -1.80 -7.88 -11.87
CA ASN A 23 -2.58 -8.01 -10.64
C ASN A 23 -2.21 -9.28 -9.86
N GLU A 24 -2.12 -10.43 -10.55
CA GLU A 24 -1.77 -11.71 -9.92
C GLU A 24 -0.35 -11.71 -9.34
N SER A 25 0.61 -11.11 -10.04
CA SER A 25 2.00 -11.04 -9.56
C SER A 25 2.09 -10.24 -8.27
N PHE A 26 1.41 -9.09 -8.21
CA PHE A 26 1.43 -8.22 -7.03
C PHE A 26 0.59 -8.75 -5.87
N SER A 27 -0.52 -9.47 -6.15
CA SER A 27 -1.42 -9.94 -5.10
C SER A 27 -0.76 -10.88 -4.09
N ARG A 28 0.27 -11.61 -4.52
CA ARG A 28 1.06 -12.53 -3.69
C ARG A 28 1.84 -11.82 -2.58
N PHE A 29 2.16 -10.54 -2.75
CA PHE A 29 2.88 -9.76 -1.74
C PHE A 29 1.95 -9.16 -0.68
N TYR A 30 0.68 -8.88 -1.01
CA TYR A 30 -0.19 -8.13 -0.12
C TYR A 30 -0.68 -8.93 1.09
N ALA A 31 -0.87 -10.26 0.97
CA ALA A 31 -1.26 -11.07 2.12
C ALA A 31 -0.15 -11.15 3.20
N PRO A 32 1.12 -11.47 2.85
CA PRO A 32 2.22 -11.38 3.81
C PRO A 32 2.37 -9.98 4.42
N LEU A 33 2.27 -8.91 3.61
CA LEU A 33 2.33 -7.54 4.10
C LEU A 33 1.20 -7.25 5.11
N ALA A 34 -0.04 -7.70 4.85
CA ALA A 34 -1.15 -7.51 5.78
C ALA A 34 -0.92 -8.22 7.13
N VAL A 35 -0.38 -9.44 7.10
CA VAL A 35 -0.05 -10.20 8.31
C VAL A 35 1.07 -9.52 9.10
N VAL A 36 2.14 -9.07 8.43
CA VAL A 36 3.24 -8.37 9.09
C VAL A 36 2.76 -7.05 9.68
N ALA A 37 2.00 -6.25 8.93
CA ALA A 37 1.41 -5.00 9.42
C ALA A 37 0.55 -5.25 10.68
N PHE A 38 -0.28 -6.30 10.66
CA PHE A 38 -1.08 -6.67 11.83
C PHE A 38 -0.21 -7.09 13.02
N ALA A 39 0.81 -7.93 12.81
CA ALA A 39 1.71 -8.38 13.87
C ALA A 39 2.46 -7.22 14.53
N LEU A 40 2.92 -6.25 13.74
CA LEU A 40 3.65 -5.07 14.22
C LEU A 40 2.83 -4.26 15.23
N THR A 41 1.49 -4.19 15.07
CA THR A 41 0.62 -3.44 16.00
C THR A 41 0.65 -3.94 17.45
N PHE A 42 1.11 -5.17 17.70
CA PHE A 42 1.20 -5.74 19.04
C PHE A 42 2.57 -5.51 19.71
N LEU A 43 3.55 -5.02 18.96
CA LEU A 43 4.93 -4.89 19.43
C LEU A 43 5.22 -3.46 19.90
N PRO A 44 6.12 -3.29 20.88
CA PRO A 44 6.47 -1.97 21.39
C PRO A 44 7.37 -1.21 20.42
N TYR A 45 6.93 -0.02 20.02
CA TYR A 45 7.67 0.83 19.07
C TYR A 45 8.71 1.74 19.73
N TYR A 46 8.52 2.07 21.00
CA TYR A 46 9.36 3.01 21.73
C TYR A 46 10.10 2.34 22.88
N ARG A 47 11.37 2.67 23.06
CA ARG A 47 12.18 2.21 24.18
C ARG A 47 11.85 3.02 25.44
N PRO A 48 11.76 2.38 26.61
CA PRO A 48 11.69 3.10 27.87
C PRO A 48 12.99 3.88 28.10
N LYS A 49 12.90 5.07 28.67
CA LYS A 49 14.11 5.83 29.07
C LYS A 49 14.83 5.07 30.21
N PRO A 50 16.18 5.07 30.24
CA PRO A 50 16.95 4.28 31.22
C PRO A 50 16.55 4.51 32.68
N ASP A 51 16.18 5.75 33.02
CA ASP A 51 15.82 6.17 34.38
C ASP A 51 14.31 6.35 34.60
N SER A 52 13.47 5.87 33.67
CA SER A 52 12.02 6.00 33.75
C SER A 52 11.33 4.69 34.13
N SER A 53 10.35 4.77 35.02
CA SER A 53 9.44 3.66 35.31
C SER A 53 8.40 3.43 34.21
N ILE A 54 8.35 4.29 33.19
CA ILE A 54 7.39 4.19 32.09
C ILE A 54 7.86 3.12 31.11
N ARG A 55 7.04 2.07 30.94
CA ARG A 55 7.20 1.07 29.89
C ARG A 55 6.15 1.28 28.81
N TYR A 56 6.59 1.40 27.57
CA TYR A 56 5.70 1.47 26.42
C TYR A 56 5.31 0.06 25.97
N GLY A 57 4.02 -0.13 25.74
CA GLY A 57 3.45 -1.33 25.16
C GLY A 57 3.33 -1.26 23.64
N GLY A 58 2.67 -2.28 23.07
CA GLY A 58 2.23 -2.22 21.67
C GLY A 58 1.10 -1.21 21.47
N LEU A 59 0.74 -0.96 20.21
CA LEU A 59 -0.24 0.07 19.85
C LEU A 59 -1.60 -0.12 20.57
N TRP A 60 -2.09 -1.36 20.62
CA TRP A 60 -3.33 -1.70 21.32
C TRP A 60 -3.28 -1.44 22.82
N GLN A 61 -2.13 -1.71 23.44
CA GLN A 61 -1.93 -1.48 24.88
C GLN A 61 -1.87 0.01 25.18
N GLU A 62 -1.19 0.79 24.33
CA GLU A 62 -1.12 2.23 24.46
C GLU A 62 -2.49 2.87 24.30
N VAL A 63 -3.28 2.47 23.30
CA VAL A 63 -4.67 2.95 23.16
C VAL A 63 -5.52 2.63 24.39
N ALA A 64 -5.43 1.41 24.93
CA ALA A 64 -6.18 1.04 26.13
C ALA A 64 -5.72 1.78 27.39
N ARG A 65 -4.44 2.17 27.44
CA ARG A 65 -3.81 2.83 28.59
C ARG A 65 -4.02 4.34 28.61
N THR A 66 -3.83 5.00 27.48
CA THR A 66 -3.80 6.46 27.38
C THR A 66 -5.08 7.03 26.79
N GLY A 67 -5.73 6.30 25.88
CA GLY A 67 -6.86 6.80 25.09
C GLY A 67 -6.53 8.05 24.26
N HIS A 68 -5.25 8.36 24.02
CA HIS A 68 -4.89 9.57 23.29
C HIS A 68 -5.37 9.51 21.83
N SER A 69 -5.78 10.66 21.29
CA SER A 69 -6.31 10.76 19.93
C SER A 69 -5.32 10.26 18.87
N ASN A 70 -4.02 10.47 19.08
CA ASN A 70 -2.99 10.03 18.14
C ASN A 70 -2.85 8.50 18.11
N ASP A 71 -2.95 7.84 19.26
CA ASP A 71 -2.85 6.38 19.38
C ASP A 71 -4.07 5.72 18.71
N VAL A 72 -5.26 6.28 18.94
CA VAL A 72 -6.51 5.82 18.30
C VAL A 72 -6.45 6.03 16.78
N ALA A 73 -5.97 7.19 16.32
CA ALA A 73 -5.81 7.47 14.90
C ALA A 73 -4.84 6.47 14.24
N ALA A 74 -3.70 6.17 14.88
CA ALA A 74 -2.74 5.19 14.39
C ALA A 74 -3.37 3.80 14.25
N VAL A 75 -4.15 3.33 15.24
CA VAL A 75 -4.88 2.05 15.14
C VAL A 75 -5.84 2.05 13.95
N MET A 76 -6.64 3.10 13.78
CA MET A 76 -7.60 3.18 12.69
C MET A 76 -6.92 3.16 11.32
N ILE A 77 -5.80 3.86 11.17
CA ILE A 77 -5.01 3.88 9.94
C ILE A 77 -4.39 2.50 9.67
N PHE A 78 -3.86 1.82 10.69
CA PHE A 78 -3.36 0.44 10.57
C PHE A 78 -4.45 -0.52 10.11
N LEU A 79 -5.62 -0.50 10.75
CA LEU A 79 -6.75 -1.36 10.38
C LEU A 79 -7.22 -1.08 8.95
N ALA A 80 -7.31 0.18 8.55
CA ALA A 80 -7.65 0.56 7.19
C ALA A 80 -6.61 0.04 6.18
N LEU A 81 -5.32 0.20 6.48
CA LEU A 81 -4.22 -0.32 5.65
C LEU A 81 -4.30 -1.85 5.52
N ILE A 82 -4.40 -2.57 6.64
CA ILE A 82 -4.49 -4.05 6.67
C ILE A 82 -5.69 -4.52 5.83
N THR A 83 -6.83 -3.86 5.98
CA THR A 83 -8.04 -4.15 5.20
C THR A 83 -7.79 -3.96 3.72
N LEU A 84 -7.21 -2.83 3.31
CA LEU A 84 -6.89 -2.57 1.91
C LEU A 84 -5.87 -3.57 1.34
N LEU A 85 -4.84 -3.94 2.11
CA LEU A 85 -3.89 -4.98 1.71
C LEU A 85 -4.57 -6.34 1.54
N ALA A 86 -5.49 -6.71 2.43
CA ALA A 86 -6.29 -7.93 2.28
C ALA A 86 -7.17 -7.89 1.01
N PHE A 87 -7.83 -6.76 0.71
CA PHE A 87 -8.58 -6.60 -0.54
C PHE A 87 -7.67 -6.65 -1.78
N ALA A 88 -6.46 -6.09 -1.69
CA ALA A 88 -5.47 -6.13 -2.76
C ALA A 88 -4.96 -7.56 -2.99
N ALA A 89 -4.79 -8.36 -1.95
CA ALA A 89 -4.42 -9.78 -2.05
C ALA A 89 -5.48 -10.60 -2.80
N LEU A 90 -6.75 -10.19 -2.73
CA LEU A 90 -7.85 -10.79 -3.48
C LEU A 90 -8.01 -10.23 -4.91
N GLN A 91 -7.09 -9.39 -5.38
CA GLN A 91 -7.15 -8.68 -6.67
C GLN A 91 -8.40 -7.79 -6.84
N LYS A 92 -9.04 -7.40 -5.73
CA LYS A 92 -10.27 -6.59 -5.75
C LYS A 92 -10.00 -5.09 -5.65
N LEU A 93 -8.75 -4.69 -5.40
CA LEU A 93 -8.42 -3.29 -5.16
C LEU A 93 -7.99 -2.58 -6.45
N PRO A 94 -8.71 -1.54 -6.90
CA PRO A 94 -8.34 -0.77 -8.09
C PRO A 94 -7.18 0.18 -7.81
N GLY A 95 -6.58 0.73 -8.88
CA GLY A 95 -5.45 1.66 -8.81
C GLY A 95 -5.58 2.79 -7.78
N PRO A 96 -6.71 3.54 -7.74
CA PRO A 96 -6.92 4.56 -6.71
C PRO A 96 -6.88 4.01 -5.27
N GLY A 97 -7.41 2.81 -5.04
CA GLY A 97 -7.36 2.14 -3.74
C GLY A 97 -5.93 1.79 -3.32
N LEU A 98 -5.08 1.39 -4.28
CA LEU A 98 -3.65 1.17 -4.04
C LEU A 98 -2.91 2.46 -3.69
N CYS A 99 -3.27 3.60 -4.30
CA CYS A 99 -2.73 4.91 -3.91
C CYS A 99 -3.12 5.28 -2.47
N VAL A 100 -4.36 5.04 -2.08
CA VAL A 100 -4.82 5.27 -0.71
C VAL A 100 -4.04 4.38 0.27
N ALA A 101 -3.90 3.09 -0.04
CA ALA A 101 -3.13 2.17 0.80
C ALA A 101 -1.65 2.60 0.93
N ALA A 102 -1.02 3.05 -0.17
CA ALA A 102 0.33 3.61 -0.14
C ALA A 102 0.43 4.85 0.74
N ALA A 103 -0.54 5.78 0.63
CA ALA A 103 -0.58 6.97 1.46
C ALA A 103 -0.75 6.64 2.95
N LEU A 104 -1.66 5.73 3.31
CA LEU A 104 -1.85 5.29 4.70
C LEU A 104 -0.58 4.64 5.26
N SER A 105 0.11 3.83 4.46
CA SER A 105 1.38 3.24 4.84
C SER A 105 2.45 4.29 5.11
N LEU A 106 2.58 5.31 4.27
CA LEU A 106 3.51 6.42 4.51
C LEU A 106 3.12 7.24 5.73
N ILE A 107 1.82 7.49 5.95
CA ILE A 107 1.35 8.21 7.14
C ILE A 107 1.77 7.48 8.42
N ILE A 108 1.62 6.15 8.49
CA ILE A 108 2.08 5.35 9.63
C ILE A 108 3.58 5.55 9.85
N GLY A 109 4.39 5.37 8.80
CA GLY A 109 5.85 5.55 8.90
C GLY A 109 6.25 6.95 9.36
N ILE A 110 5.55 7.99 8.86
CA ILE A 110 5.76 9.38 9.26
C ILE A 110 5.33 9.60 10.72
N MET A 111 4.21 9.04 11.16
CA MET A 111 3.77 9.12 12.56
C MET A 111 4.79 8.49 13.50
N LEU A 112 5.36 7.34 13.16
CA LEU A 112 6.43 6.74 13.96
C LEU A 112 7.68 7.62 13.99
N TRP A 113 8.11 8.11 12.81
CA TRP A 113 9.29 8.96 12.69
C TRP A 113 9.16 10.29 13.44
N SER A 114 7.97 10.91 13.37
CA SER A 114 7.72 12.21 14.00
C SER A 114 7.26 12.11 15.46
N SER A 115 6.78 10.93 15.88
CA SER A 115 6.32 10.65 17.25
C SER A 115 5.35 11.74 17.79
N PRO A 116 4.22 12.00 17.10
CA PRO A 116 3.34 13.12 17.44
C PRO A 116 2.72 12.94 18.83
N GLY A 117 2.77 14.00 19.63
CA GLY A 117 2.28 14.00 21.02
C GLY A 117 3.38 13.84 22.07
N PHE A 118 4.62 13.57 21.66
CA PHE A 118 5.77 13.64 22.54
C PHE A 118 6.45 15.01 22.44
N ARG A 119 6.72 15.63 23.59
CA ARG A 119 7.54 16.86 23.67
C ARG A 119 9.03 16.55 23.47
N ASP A 120 9.45 15.37 23.90
CA ASP A 120 10.79 14.82 23.74
C ASP A 120 10.63 13.34 23.36
N PRO A 121 10.71 13.01 22.07
CA PRO A 121 10.32 11.70 21.57
C PRO A 121 11.26 10.60 22.09
N PRO A 122 10.72 9.49 22.62
CA PRO A 122 11.52 8.37 23.06
C PRO A 122 12.22 7.70 21.87
N GLU A 123 13.36 7.06 22.12
CA GLU A 123 14.08 6.31 21.09
C GLU A 123 13.22 5.17 20.54
N LEU A 124 13.33 4.92 19.23
CA LEU A 124 12.65 3.78 18.59
C LEU A 124 13.31 2.46 19.00
N THR A 125 12.49 1.42 19.14
CA THR A 125 12.97 0.04 19.18
C THR A 125 13.39 -0.41 17.77
N ASP A 126 14.07 -1.55 17.69
CA ASP A 126 14.38 -2.19 16.41
C ASP A 126 13.11 -2.50 15.62
N VAL A 127 12.00 -2.76 16.34
CA VAL A 127 10.68 -2.95 15.75
C VAL A 127 10.12 -1.66 15.18
N GLY A 128 10.26 -0.52 15.86
CA GLY A 128 9.87 0.78 15.33
C GLY A 128 10.63 1.14 14.05
N ILE A 129 11.94 0.87 14.01
CA ILE A 129 12.76 1.04 12.81
C ILE A 129 12.31 0.11 11.68
N LEU A 130 12.04 -1.17 12.01
CA LEU A 130 11.53 -2.15 11.06
C LEU A 130 10.19 -1.74 10.46
N ASP A 131 9.28 -1.19 11.27
CA ASP A 131 7.96 -0.76 10.80
C ASP A 131 8.04 0.45 9.85
N ILE A 132 8.95 1.39 10.11
CA ILE A 132 9.25 2.48 9.18
C ILE A 132 9.76 1.93 7.84
N ALA A 133 10.73 1.00 7.87
CA ALA A 133 11.25 0.37 6.66
C ALA A 133 10.17 -0.44 5.92
N PHE A 134 9.31 -1.14 6.66
CA PHE A 134 8.15 -1.86 6.15
C PHE A 134 7.19 -0.91 5.44
N CYS A 135 6.86 0.23 6.05
CA CYS A 135 5.96 1.22 5.48
C CYS A 135 6.48 1.79 4.15
N LEU A 136 7.77 2.12 4.08
CA LEU A 136 8.40 2.58 2.83
C LEU A 136 8.37 1.49 1.75
N THR A 137 8.67 0.24 2.13
CA THR A 137 8.68 -0.90 1.20
C THR A 137 7.27 -1.19 0.68
N ALA A 138 6.27 -1.24 1.56
CA ALA A 138 4.88 -1.48 1.20
C ALA A 138 4.36 -0.38 0.26
N ALA A 139 4.64 0.89 0.57
CA ALA A 139 4.31 2.02 -0.31
C ALA A 139 4.98 1.88 -1.69
N GLY A 140 6.28 1.54 -1.74
CA GLY A 140 6.99 1.31 -2.99
C GLY A 140 6.37 0.21 -3.85
N ILE A 141 5.99 -0.92 -3.26
CA ILE A 141 5.32 -2.03 -3.96
C ILE A 141 3.97 -1.57 -4.53
N MET A 142 3.15 -0.89 -3.72
CA MET A 142 1.83 -0.40 -4.15
C MET A 142 1.94 0.64 -5.26
N LEU A 143 2.86 1.60 -5.16
CA LEU A 143 3.09 2.60 -6.20
C LEU A 143 3.63 1.97 -7.48
N THR A 144 4.53 0.98 -7.39
CA THR A 144 5.01 0.24 -8.57
C THR A 144 3.85 -0.47 -9.27
N HIS A 145 2.95 -1.10 -8.51
CA HIS A 145 1.75 -1.72 -9.06
C HIS A 145 0.87 -0.69 -9.79
N VAL A 146 0.60 0.46 -9.18
CA VAL A 146 -0.17 1.56 -9.79
C VAL A 146 0.47 2.03 -11.09
N VAL A 147 1.79 2.25 -11.11
CA VAL A 147 2.51 2.71 -12.30
C VAL A 147 2.39 1.70 -13.43
N LEU A 148 2.53 0.40 -13.15
CA LEU A 148 2.40 -0.64 -14.18
C LEU A 148 0.97 -0.73 -14.72
N LEU A 149 -0.05 -0.56 -13.89
CA LEU A 149 -1.44 -0.46 -14.32
C LEU A 149 -1.69 0.79 -15.18
N ALA A 150 -1.11 1.93 -14.80
CA ALA A 150 -1.22 3.18 -15.54
C ALA A 150 -0.57 3.07 -16.93
N ILE A 151 0.63 2.50 -17.01
CA ILE A 151 1.32 2.21 -18.29
C ILE A 151 0.45 1.30 -19.18
N ASN A 152 -0.15 0.26 -18.61
CA ASN A 152 -1.04 -0.63 -19.35
C ASN A 152 -2.28 0.10 -19.89
N ARG A 153 -2.86 1.01 -19.10
CA ARG A 153 -4.00 1.84 -19.49
C ARG A 153 -3.65 2.86 -20.57
N LEU A 154 -2.48 3.49 -20.49
CA LEU A 154 -2.01 4.44 -21.50
C LEU A 154 -1.82 3.76 -22.86
N ARG A 155 -1.26 2.54 -22.88
CA ARG A 155 -1.14 1.73 -24.11
C ARG A 155 -2.51 1.44 -24.74
N ALA A 156 -3.51 1.13 -23.92
CA ALA A 156 -4.88 0.93 -24.38
C ALA A 156 -5.48 2.21 -24.99
N GLY A 157 -5.21 3.38 -24.39
CA GLY A 157 -5.69 4.67 -24.92
C GLY A 157 -5.04 5.04 -26.26
N ILE A 158 -3.73 4.83 -26.40
CA ILE A 158 -3.02 5.11 -27.67
C ILE A 158 -3.54 4.20 -28.79
N ALA A 159 -3.76 2.92 -28.49
CA ALA A 159 -4.34 1.96 -29.42
C ALA A 159 -5.70 2.40 -29.97
N SER A 160 -6.56 3.00 -29.15
CA SER A 160 -7.88 3.48 -29.58
C SER A 160 -7.86 4.77 -30.41
N VAL A 161 -6.73 5.50 -30.45
CA VAL A 161 -6.63 6.82 -31.11
C VAL A 161 -5.98 6.74 -32.49
N LEU A 162 -5.21 5.69 -32.80
CA LEU A 162 -4.60 5.53 -34.13
C LEU A 162 -5.70 5.20 -35.16
N PRO A 163 -6.08 6.14 -36.06
CA PRO A 163 -7.07 5.86 -37.07
C PRO A 163 -6.47 4.92 -38.11
N SER A 164 -7.32 4.07 -38.69
CA SER A 164 -7.09 3.27 -39.90
C SER A 164 -6.70 4.13 -41.12
N SER A 165 -5.57 4.82 -41.10
CA SER A 165 -5.10 5.68 -42.20
C SER A 165 -4.22 4.92 -43.21
N ARG A 166 -4.21 3.58 -43.20
CA ARG A 166 -3.32 2.76 -44.04
C ARG A 166 -3.98 2.00 -45.19
N ASN A 167 -5.24 2.30 -45.54
CA ASN A 167 -5.98 1.57 -46.58
C ASN A 167 -6.49 2.42 -47.76
N ASN A 168 -5.74 3.45 -48.18
CA ASN A 168 -5.97 4.11 -49.47
C ASN A 168 -4.64 4.24 -50.25
N VAL A 169 -4.09 3.12 -50.74
CA VAL A 169 -3.29 3.04 -51.98
C VAL A 169 -3.55 1.69 -52.63
#